data_AF-A0A451F8W6-F1
#
_entry.id   AF-A0A451F8W6-F1
#
_cell.length_a   1.000
_cell.length_b   1.000
_cell.length_c   1.000
_cell.angle_alpha   90.00
_cell.angle_beta   90.00
_cell.angle_gamma   90.00
#
_symmetry.space_group_name_H-M   'P 1'
#
loop_
_entity.id
_entity.type
_entity.pdbx_description
1 polymer ?
#
loop_
_entity_poly.entity_id
_entity_poly.type
_entity_poly.pdbx_seq_one_letter_code
_entity_poly.pdbx_strand_id
1 'polypeptide(L)'
;MNGNWDSAAVKSVFYTGLLLLLGMATLLVDDLPSPMEMVGLFTGFALLSAFYLTFSLLGWLVIGLPVHWLCSRYTQGHLVYYAFLPGTFLLLTLLYNGPWLLPGCAFAQACLFHFHLNSR
;
A
#
# COMPACT_ATOMS: atom_id res chain seq x y z
N MET A 1 -21.01 3.09 -9.74
CA MET A 1 -20.71 1.93 -8.86
C MET A 1 -20.61 2.46 -7.45
N ASN A 2 -21.70 2.42 -6.67
CA ASN A 2 -21.76 2.96 -5.31
C ASN A 2 -21.56 1.83 -4.29
N GLY A 3 -20.44 1.11 -4.40
CA GLY A 3 -20.02 0.17 -3.34
C GLY A 3 -19.37 0.93 -2.20
N ASN A 4 -19.18 0.27 -1.04
CA ASN A 4 -18.47 0.79 0.13
C ASN A 4 -16.96 0.97 -0.19
N TRP A 5 -16.64 1.94 -1.04
CA TRP A 5 -15.29 2.27 -1.50
C TRP A 5 -14.43 2.78 -0.34
N ASP A 6 -15.05 3.40 0.65
CA ASP A 6 -14.46 3.79 1.93
C ASP A 6 -13.93 2.57 2.69
N SER A 7 -14.75 1.52 2.80
CA SER A 7 -14.35 0.26 3.43
C SER A 7 -13.25 -0.44 2.63
N ALA A 8 -13.35 -0.45 1.30
CA ALA A 8 -12.34 -1.03 0.43
C ALA A 8 -10.99 -0.29 0.54
N ALA A 9 -11.02 1.04 0.62
CA ALA A 9 -9.83 1.86 0.82
C ALA A 9 -9.18 1.54 2.15
N VAL A 10 -9.93 1.57 3.26
CA VAL A 10 -9.38 1.25 4.59
C VAL A 10 -8.80 -0.16 4.65
N LYS A 11 -9.51 -1.17 4.11
CA LYS A 11 -9.02 -2.55 4.04
C LYS A 11 -7.73 -2.64 3.23
N SER A 12 -7.66 -1.99 2.06
CA SER A 12 -6.46 -2.01 1.23
C SER A 12 -5.24 -1.41 1.94
N VAL A 13 -5.41 -0.28 2.64
CA VAL A 13 -4.34 0.34 3.44
C VAL A 13 -3.91 -0.58 4.57
N PHE A 14 -4.87 -1.18 5.27
CA PHE A 14 -4.60 -2.05 6.41
C PHE A 14 -3.85 -3.32 6.00
N TYR A 15 -4.33 -4.04 4.97
CA TYR A 15 -3.71 -5.28 4.51
C TYR A 15 -2.33 -5.04 3.90
N THR A 16 -2.13 -3.96 3.15
CA THR A 16 -0.77 -3.63 2.66
C THR A 16 0.15 -3.22 3.81
N GLY A 17 -0.35 -2.51 4.81
CA GLY A 17 0.42 -2.19 6.02
C GLY A 17 0.84 -3.46 6.77
N LEU A 18 -0.07 -4.43 6.94
CA LEU A 18 0.25 -5.73 7.52
C LEU A 18 1.30 -6.48 6.70
N LEU A 19 1.21 -6.48 5.37
CA LEU A 19 2.20 -7.11 4.50
C LEU A 19 3.59 -6.49 4.68
N LEU A 20 3.65 -5.16 4.77
CA LEU A 20 4.89 -4.42 5.01
C LEU A 20 5.50 -4.76 6.38
N LEU A 21 4.67 -4.82 7.43
CA LEU A 21 5.10 -5.21 8.77
C LEU A 21 5.56 -6.67 8.83
N LEU A 22 4.85 -7.58 8.15
CA LEU A 22 5.23 -8.99 8.06
C LEU A 22 6.56 -9.15 7.32
N GLY A 23 6.77 -8.45 6.21
CA GLY A 23 8.03 -8.45 5.48
C GLY A 23 9.19 -8.00 6.36
N MET A 24 9.01 -6.93 7.14
CA MET A 24 10.02 -6.49 8.10
C MET A 24 10.27 -7.53 9.20
N ALA A 25 9.22 -8.15 9.74
CA ALA A 25 9.35 -9.20 10.74
C ALA A 25 10.13 -10.42 10.22
N THR A 26 9.98 -10.80 8.94
CA THR A 26 10.73 -11.92 8.35
C THR A 26 12.23 -11.66 8.19
N LEU A 27 12.67 -10.40 8.16
CA LEU A 27 14.09 -10.03 8.10
C LEU A 27 14.78 -10.08 9.46
N LEU A 28 14.04 -10.37 10.53
CA LEU A 28 14.48 -10.31 11.93
C LEU A 28 14.54 -11.69 12.61
N VAL A 29 14.41 -12.77 11.85
CA VAL A 29 14.19 -14.13 12.38
C VAL A 29 15.45 -14.77 12.97
N ASP A 30 16.63 -14.22 12.68
CA ASP A 30 17.88 -14.94 12.93
C ASP A 30 18.34 -14.97 14.41
N ASP A 31 17.92 -14.02 15.27
CA ASP A 31 18.31 -13.98 16.69
C ASP A 31 17.22 -13.41 17.62
N LEU A 32 17.20 -13.85 18.88
CA LEU A 32 16.26 -13.36 19.90
C LEU A 32 16.74 -11.97 20.40
N PRO A 33 16.02 -10.88 20.11
CA PRO A 33 16.51 -9.54 20.40
C PRO A 33 16.59 -9.29 21.90
N SER A 34 17.68 -8.66 22.34
CA SER A 34 17.82 -8.12 23.69
C SER A 34 16.73 -7.07 23.99
N PRO A 35 16.46 -6.74 25.27
CA PRO A 35 15.44 -5.75 25.61
C PRO A 35 15.65 -4.38 24.95
N MET A 36 16.90 -3.97 24.74
CA MET A 36 17.22 -2.70 24.05
C MET A 36 16.93 -2.79 22.54
N GLU A 37 17.26 -3.93 21.92
CA GLU A 37 16.92 -4.18 20.51
C GLU A 37 15.41 -4.27 20.31
N MET A 38 14.66 -4.87 21.24
CA MET A 38 13.19 -4.84 21.20
C MET A 38 12.62 -3.42 21.20
N VAL A 39 13.17 -2.51 22.00
CA VAL A 39 12.75 -1.09 22.01
C VAL A 39 13.08 -0.43 20.67
N GLY A 40 14.26 -0.70 20.12
CA GLY A 40 14.66 -0.23 18.78
C GLY A 40 13.71 -0.74 17.69
N LEU A 41 13.35 -2.02 17.73
CA LEU A 41 12.41 -2.64 16.79
C LEU A 41 11.02 -2.04 16.91
N PHE A 42 10.48 -1.93 18.12
CA PHE A 42 9.18 -1.32 18.36
C PHE A 42 9.13 0.13 17.84
N THR A 43 10.18 0.90 18.11
CA THR A 43 10.31 2.28 17.63
C THR A 43 10.39 2.33 16.11
N GLY A 44 11.17 1.43 15.49
CA GLY A 44 11.27 1.30 14.04
C GLY A 44 9.93 0.94 13.39
N PHE A 45 9.21 -0.03 13.95
CA PHE A 45 7.87 -0.40 13.49
C PHE A 45 6.88 0.75 13.61
N ALA A 46 6.89 1.48 14.72
CA ALA A 46 6.01 2.62 14.94
C ALA A 46 6.29 3.75 13.93
N LEU A 47 7.56 4.11 13.73
CA LEU A 47 7.98 5.12 12.76
C LEU A 47 7.65 4.73 11.32
N LEU A 48 7.94 3.48 10.95
CA LEU A 48 7.62 2.95 9.63
C LEU A 48 6.11 2.95 9.37
N SER A 49 5.31 2.55 10.36
CA SER A 49 3.85 2.56 10.27
C SER A 49 3.33 3.99 10.12
N ALA A 50 3.84 4.94 10.91
CA ALA A 50 3.45 6.34 10.81
C ALA A 50 3.79 6.94 9.44
N PHE A 51 4.99 6.63 8.93
CA PHE A 51 5.43 7.06 7.60
C PHE A 51 4.53 6.46 6.51
N TYR A 52 4.34 5.14 6.52
CA TYR A 52 3.46 4.44 5.58
C TYR A 52 2.04 5.03 5.59
N LEU A 53 1.42 5.21 6.76
CA LEU A 53 0.08 5.75 6.88
C LEU A 53 -0.01 7.18 6.32
N THR A 54 0.99 8.02 6.59
CA THR A 54 1.04 9.40 6.07
C THR A 54 1.10 9.41 4.55
N PHE A 55 2.01 8.64 3.95
CA PHE A 55 2.13 8.54 2.50
C PHE A 55 0.93 7.87 1.84
N SER A 56 0.33 6.89 2.49
CA SER A 56 -0.88 6.22 2.04
C SER A 56 -2.07 7.19 2.00
N LEU A 57 -2.27 7.98 3.06
CA LEU A 57 -3.30 9.02 3.10
C LEU A 57 -3.08 10.08 2.03
N LEU A 58 -1.86 10.58 1.87
CA LEU A 58 -1.52 11.54 0.83
C LEU A 58 -1.71 10.95 -0.58
N GLY A 59 -1.27 9.71 -0.79
CA GLY A 59 -1.45 9.00 -2.06
C GLY A 59 -2.92 8.81 -2.41
N TRP A 60 -3.75 8.48 -1.42
CA TRP A 60 -5.21 8.42 -1.59
C TRP A 60 -5.82 9.78 -1.93
N LEU A 61 -5.44 10.84 -1.23
CA LEU A 61 -5.97 12.19 -1.47
C LEU A 61 -5.57 12.74 -2.85
N VAL A 62 -4.31 12.56 -3.24
CA VAL A 62 -3.74 13.17 -4.47
C VAL A 62 -3.99 12.32 -5.71
N ILE A 63 -3.95 10.99 -5.58
CA ILE A 63 -4.00 10.06 -6.73
C ILE A 63 -5.19 9.11 -6.61
N GLY A 64 -5.36 8.44 -5.47
CA GLY A 64 -6.36 7.38 -5.30
C GLY A 64 -7.80 7.83 -5.54
N LEU A 65 -8.24 8.93 -4.91
CA LEU A 65 -9.58 9.49 -5.05
C LEU A 65 -9.84 10.04 -6.45
N PRO A 66 -8.95 10.86 -7.06
CA PRO A 66 -9.12 11.27 -8.46
C PRO A 66 -9.18 10.09 -9.44
N VAL A 67 -8.32 9.08 -9.28
CA VAL A 67 -8.33 7.88 -10.12
C VAL A 67 -9.61 7.09 -9.92
N HIS A 68 -10.07 6.91 -8.68
CA HIS A 68 -11.35 6.24 -8.41
C HIS A 68 -12.54 6.99 -9.03
N TRP A 69 -12.58 8.31 -8.89
CA TRP A 69 -13.60 9.15 -9.51
C TRP A 69 -13.58 9.01 -11.04
N LEU A 70 -12.41 9.09 -11.67
CA LEU A 70 -12.27 8.94 -13.12
C LEU A 70 -12.68 7.53 -13.58
N CYS A 71 -12.25 6.50 -12.87
CA CYS A 71 -12.56 5.11 -13.22
C CYS A 71 -14.04 4.78 -13.07
N SER A 72 -14.67 5.27 -12.01
CA SER A 72 -16.10 5.07 -11.77
C SER A 72 -16.97 5.75 -12.82
N ARG A 73 -16.47 6.82 -13.45
CA ARG A 73 -17.21 7.60 -14.46
C ARG A 73 -16.97 7.15 -15.90
N TYR A 74 -15.76 6.70 -16.24
CA TYR A 74 -15.38 6.48 -17.64
C TYR A 74 -14.96 5.05 -18.00
N THR A 75 -14.53 4.22 -17.04
CA THR A 75 -13.84 2.97 -17.36
C THR A 75 -14.48 1.72 -16.76
N GLN A 76 -15.72 1.84 -16.26
CA GLN A 76 -16.48 0.75 -15.64
C GLN A 76 -15.72 0.08 -14.47
N GLY A 77 -14.74 0.76 -13.87
CA GLY A 77 -13.99 0.25 -12.72
C GLY A 77 -12.90 -0.80 -13.02
N HIS A 78 -12.38 -0.86 -14.26
CA HIS A 78 -11.34 -1.85 -14.62
C HIS A 78 -10.04 -1.68 -13.78
N LEU A 79 -9.50 -2.80 -13.28
CA LEU A 79 -8.24 -2.86 -12.50
C LEU A 79 -7.07 -2.14 -13.16
N VAL A 80 -6.95 -2.23 -14.48
CA VAL A 80 -5.83 -1.67 -15.24
C VAL A 80 -5.64 -0.19 -14.92
N TYR A 81 -6.71 0.58 -14.78
CA TYR A 81 -6.61 2.02 -14.51
C TYR A 81 -6.17 2.34 -13.07
N TYR A 82 -6.46 1.46 -12.12
CA TYR A 82 -5.98 1.59 -10.73
C TYR A 82 -4.51 1.20 -10.61
N ALA A 83 -4.10 0.16 -11.34
CA ALA A 83 -2.77 -0.44 -11.22
C ALA A 83 -1.73 0.17 -12.18
N PHE A 84 -2.16 0.89 -13.23
CA PHE A 84 -1.25 1.40 -14.28
C PHE A 84 -0.20 2.35 -13.71
N LEU A 85 -0.62 3.44 -13.07
CA LEU A 85 0.30 4.46 -12.56
C LEU A 85 1.26 3.91 -11.49
N PRO A 86 0.80 3.22 -10.42
CA PRO A 86 1.73 2.62 -9.46
C PRO A 86 2.56 1.50 -10.08
N GLY A 87 2.02 0.74 -11.05
CA GLY A 87 2.74 -0.33 -11.75
C GLY A 87 3.87 0.19 -12.65
N THR A 88 3.64 1.29 -13.37
CA THR A 88 4.69 1.95 -14.17
C THR A 88 5.78 2.51 -13.28
N PHE A 89 5.42 3.16 -12.17
CA PHE A 89 6.41 3.65 -11.21
C PHE A 89 7.22 2.51 -10.59
N LEU A 90 6.57 1.42 -10.17
CA LEU A 90 7.24 0.24 -9.65
C LEU A 90 8.21 -0.33 -10.69
N LEU A 91 7.77 -0.52 -11.93
CA LEU A 91 8.62 -1.01 -13.01
C LEU A 91 9.84 -0.12 -13.23
N LEU A 92 9.67 1.20 -13.29
CA LEU A 92 10.78 2.14 -13.41
C LEU A 92 11.75 2.02 -12.24
N THR A 93 11.25 1.95 -11.00
CA THR A 93 12.15 1.76 -9.84
C THR A 93 12.91 0.43 -9.90
N LEU A 94 12.29 -0.65 -10.35
CA LEU A 94 12.97 -1.94 -10.50
C LEU A 94 14.03 -1.91 -11.61
N LEU A 95 13.76 -1.25 -12.74
CA LEU A 95 14.72 -1.13 -13.85
C LEU A 95 15.96 -0.30 -13.49
N TYR A 96 15.78 0.74 -12.67
CA TYR A 96 16.86 1.65 -12.28
C TYR A 96 17.43 1.39 -10.87
N ASN A 97 17.13 0.23 -10.25
CA ASN A 97 17.52 -0.11 -8.88
C ASN A 97 17.16 1.00 -7.85
N GLY A 98 16.03 1.67 -8.07
CA GLY A 98 15.49 2.68 -7.18
C GLY A 98 14.72 2.09 -5.99
N PRO A 99 14.23 2.95 -5.08
CA PRO A 99 13.46 2.52 -3.91
C PRO A 99 12.09 1.96 -4.34
N TRP A 100 11.99 0.63 -4.38
CA TRP A 100 10.81 -0.09 -4.86
C TRP A 100 9.71 -0.27 -3.81
N LEU A 101 10.02 -0.07 -2.52
CA LEU A 101 9.11 -0.38 -1.42
C LEU A 101 7.81 0.45 -1.48
N LEU A 102 7.90 1.77 -1.63
CA LEU A 102 6.72 2.65 -1.69
C LEU A 102 5.88 2.42 -2.96
N PRO A 103 6.46 2.35 -4.18
CA PRO A 103 5.70 1.97 -5.38
C PRO A 103 5.09 0.57 -5.28
N GLY A 104 5.80 -0.37 -4.64
CA GLY A 104 5.32 -1.73 -4.40
C GLY A 104 4.10 -1.76 -3.50
N CYS A 105 4.13 -1.01 -2.39
CA CYS A 105 2.97 -0.82 -1.53
C CYS A 105 1.81 -0.16 -2.27
N ALA A 106 2.06 0.91 -3.03
CA ALA A 106 1.00 1.58 -3.79
C ALA A 106 0.35 0.65 -4.82
N PHE A 107 1.14 -0.20 -5.48
CA PHE A 107 0.63 -1.20 -6.43
C PHE A 107 -0.20 -2.28 -5.72
N ALA A 108 0.30 -2.82 -4.59
CA ALA A 108 -0.44 -3.78 -3.79
C ALA A 108 -1.75 -3.19 -3.25
N GLN A 109 -1.73 -1.94 -2.77
CA GLN A 109 -2.92 -1.21 -2.33
C GLN A 109 -3.94 -1.04 -3.45
N ALA A 110 -3.50 -0.69 -4.68
CA ALA A 110 -4.39 -0.56 -5.83
C ALA A 110 -5.07 -1.90 -6.19
N CYS A 111 -4.31 -3.00 -6.17
CA CYS A 111 -4.85 -4.34 -6.41
C CYS A 111 -5.86 -4.76 -5.34
N LEU A 112 -5.52 -4.58 -4.06
CA LEU A 112 -6.40 -4.90 -2.94
C LEU A 112 -7.65 -4.03 -2.90
N PHE A 113 -7.52 -2.74 -3.26
CA PHE A 113 -8.65 -1.84 -3.35
C PHE A 113 -9.67 -2.34 -4.38
N HIS A 114 -9.22 -2.67 -5.59
CA HIS A 114 -10.09 -3.22 -6.62
C HIS A 114 -10.70 -4.57 -6.21
N PHE A 115 -9.92 -5.44 -5.56
CA PHE A 115 -10.43 -6.70 -5.02
C PHE A 115 -11.57 -6.45 -4.02
N HIS A 116 -11.36 -5.61 -3.01
CA HIS A 116 -12.37 -5.30 -2.00
C HIS A 116 -13.55 -4.48 -2.52
N LEU A 117 -13.36 -3.71 -3.60
CA LEU A 117 -14.45 -2.98 -4.27
C LEU A 117 -15.40 -3.92 -5.02
N ASN A 118 -14.87 -5.02 -5.57
CA ASN A 118 -15.64 -5.97 -6.40
C ASN A 118 -16.07 -7.25 -5.65
N SER A 119 -15.43 -7.59 -4.53
CA SER A 119 -15.93 -8.61 -3.62
C SER A 119 -17.17 -8.08 -2.90
N ARG A 120 -18.35 -8.43 -3.42
CA ARG A 120 -19.64 -8.31 -2.73
C ARG A 120 -19.90 -9.54 -1.87
#